data_AF-A0A382BXN2-F1
#
_entry.id   AF-A0A382BXN2-F1
#
_cell.length_a   1.000
_cell.length_b   1.000
_cell.length_c   1.000
_cell.angle_alpha   90.00
_cell.angle_beta   90.00
_cell.angle_gamma   90.00
#
_symmetry.space_group_name_H-M   'P 1'
#
loop_
_entity.id
_entity.type
_entity.pdbx_description
1 polymer ?
#
loop_
_entity_poly.entity_id
_entity_poly.type
_entity_poly.pdbx_seq_one_letter_code
_entity_poly.pdbx_strand_id
1 'polypeptide(L)'
;MDKKTVRTDGYAARTARHGIKIILWTTAWSGTLVLADKAELYGWYTADWMTILAVIINAGAGIGVIVSYMQFLKGQDDLQRSIQLNALALSVGVGLVGSYSYLLLVTLG
;
A
#
# COMPACT_ATOMS: atom_id res chain seq x y z
N MET A 1 -28.28 15.07 -35.04
CA MET A 1 -27.00 15.49 -34.44
C MET A 1 -26.65 14.51 -33.34
N ASP A 2 -25.94 13.43 -33.68
CA ASP A 2 -25.40 12.45 -32.71
C ASP A 2 -23.94 12.19 -33.07
N LYS A 3 -23.05 12.99 -32.49
CA LYS A 3 -21.59 12.88 -32.68
C LYS A 3 -20.87 13.32 -31.40
N LYS A 4 -21.14 12.66 -30.26
CA LYS A 4 -20.30 12.80 -29.06
C LYS A 4 -20.20 11.54 -28.17
N THR A 5 -20.57 10.36 -28.67
CA THR A 5 -20.23 9.07 -28.01
C THR A 5 -18.77 8.66 -28.28
N VAL A 6 -17.84 9.63 -28.25
CA VAL A 6 -16.41 9.43 -28.49
C VAL A 6 -15.83 8.64 -27.31
N ARG A 7 -15.89 7.31 -27.38
CA ARG A 7 -15.02 6.33 -26.68
C ARG A 7 -14.87 6.49 -25.14
N THR A 8 -15.72 7.25 -24.45
CA THR A 8 -15.62 7.53 -23.01
C THR A 8 -15.77 6.29 -22.14
N ASP A 9 -16.64 5.37 -22.53
CA ASP A 9 -16.97 4.17 -21.74
C ASP A 9 -15.76 3.23 -21.60
N GLY A 10 -14.91 3.17 -22.63
CA GLY A 10 -13.70 2.35 -22.64
C GLY A 10 -12.55 2.91 -21.80
N TYR A 11 -12.44 4.24 -21.68
CA TYR A 11 -11.41 4.88 -20.85
C TYR A 11 -11.78 4.82 -19.36
N ALA A 12 -13.03 5.16 -19.01
CA ALA A 12 -13.52 5.09 -17.63
C ALA A 12 -13.47 3.65 -17.08
N ALA A 13 -13.88 2.66 -17.87
CA ALA A 13 -13.80 1.26 -17.48
C ALA A 13 -12.37 0.75 -17.30
N ARG A 14 -11.40 1.28 -18.07
CA ARG A 14 -9.97 0.96 -17.87
C ARG A 14 -9.44 1.56 -16.58
N THR A 15 -9.64 2.85 -16.34
CA THR A 15 -9.16 3.53 -15.12
C THR A 15 -9.77 2.92 -13.86
N ALA A 16 -11.06 2.57 -13.89
CA ALA A 16 -11.73 1.85 -12.80
C ALA A 16 -11.11 0.46 -12.54
N ARG A 17 -10.76 -0.29 -13.59
CA ARG A 17 -10.05 -1.58 -13.44
C ARG A 17 -8.66 -1.41 -12.83
N HIS A 18 -7.95 -0.32 -13.11
CA HIS A 18 -6.67 -0.03 -12.46
C HIS A 18 -6.84 0.31 -10.97
N GLY A 19 -7.88 1.07 -10.61
CA GLY A 19 -8.27 1.34 -9.22
C GLY A 19 -8.70 0.09 -8.44
N ILE A 20 -9.44 -0.83 -9.07
CA ILE A 20 -9.84 -2.09 -8.44
C ILE A 20 -8.64 -3.02 -8.24
N LYS A 21 -7.71 -3.07 -9.20
CA LYS A 21 -6.49 -3.87 -9.09
C LYS A 21 -5.63 -3.44 -7.91
N ILE A 22 -5.49 -2.14 -7.69
CA ILE A 22 -4.71 -1.66 -6.55
C ILE A 22 -5.39 -1.97 -5.21
N ILE A 23 -6.71 -1.81 -5.12
CA ILE A 23 -7.47 -2.19 -3.93
C ILE A 23 -7.35 -3.68 -3.66
N LEU A 24 -7.49 -4.54 -4.69
CA LEU A 24 -7.29 -5.97 -4.54
C LEU A 24 -5.88 -6.31 -4.08
N TRP A 25 -4.87 -5.62 -4.62
CA TRP A 25 -3.47 -5.87 -4.28
C TRP A 25 -3.11 -5.39 -2.86
N THR A 26 -3.59 -4.21 -2.43
CA THR A 26 -3.44 -3.75 -1.05
C THR A 26 -4.17 -4.67 -0.08
N THR A 27 -5.40 -5.10 -0.41
CA THR A 27 -6.18 -6.00 0.46
C THR A 27 -5.54 -7.38 0.54
N ALA A 28 -5.01 -7.91 -0.57
CA ALA A 28 -4.27 -9.17 -0.60
C ALA A 28 -2.99 -9.09 0.24
N TRP A 29 -2.24 -7.99 0.13
CA TRP A 29 -1.06 -7.77 0.96
C TRP A 29 -1.40 -7.62 2.44
N SER A 30 -2.44 -6.85 2.80
CA SER A 30 -2.94 -6.79 4.18
C SER A 30 -3.36 -8.16 4.71
N GLY A 31 -3.94 -9.02 3.85
CA GLY A 31 -4.22 -10.41 4.19
C GLY A 31 -2.96 -11.20 4.56
N THR A 32 -1.87 -11.02 3.82
CA THR A 32 -0.57 -11.67 4.16
C THR A 32 0.02 -11.16 5.47
N LEU A 33 -0.18 -9.88 5.82
CA LEU A 33 0.23 -9.31 7.12
C LEU A 33 -0.54 -9.93 8.28
N VAL A 34 -1.87 -10.00 8.18
CA VAL A 34 -2.71 -10.62 9.22
C VAL A 34 -2.37 -12.10 9.38
N LEU A 35 -2.14 -12.80 8.27
CA LEU A 35 -1.70 -14.19 8.30
C LEU A 35 -0.34 -14.35 8.98
N ALA A 36 0.63 -13.46 8.71
CA ALA A 36 1.95 -13.51 9.35
C ALA A 36 1.86 -13.26 10.86
N ASP A 37 1.15 -12.22 11.29
CA ASP A 37 0.91 -11.90 12.71
C ASP A 37 0.23 -13.05 13.46
N LYS A 38 -0.81 -13.64 12.84
CA LYS A 38 -1.54 -14.76 13.43
C LYS A 38 -0.72 -16.05 13.42
N ALA A 39 0.13 -16.27 12.42
CA ALA A 39 0.98 -17.46 12.36
C ALA A 39 2.05 -17.46 13.47
N GLU A 40 2.58 -16.30 13.85
CA GLU A 40 3.42 -16.14 15.04
C GLU A 40 2.63 -16.41 16.32
N LEU A 41 1.43 -15.80 16.45
CA LEU A 41 0.58 -15.95 17.64
C LEU A 41 0.10 -17.40 17.88
N TYR A 42 -0.15 -18.18 16.82
CA TYR A 42 -0.57 -19.59 16.90
C TYR A 42 0.60 -20.58 16.89
N GLY A 43 1.85 -20.12 16.89
CA GLY A 43 3.03 -20.98 16.99
C GLY A 43 3.26 -21.88 15.76
N TRP A 44 2.81 -21.46 14.58
CA TRP A 44 2.94 -22.25 13.34
C TRP A 44 4.40 -22.38 12.86
N TYR A 45 5.30 -21.54 13.38
CA TYR A 45 6.72 -21.56 13.08
C TYR A 45 7.53 -21.82 14.35
N THR A 46 8.17 -22.98 14.42
CA THR A 46 9.06 -23.37 15.54
C THR A 46 10.52 -22.97 15.28
N ALA A 47 10.82 -22.40 14.12
CA ALA A 47 12.18 -22.08 13.69
C ALA A 47 12.31 -20.63 13.19
N ASP A 48 13.20 -19.85 13.82
CA ASP A 48 13.38 -18.40 13.61
C ASP A 48 13.63 -17.99 12.14
N TRP A 49 14.29 -18.86 11.37
CA TRP A 49 14.61 -18.59 9.97
C TRP A 49 13.37 -18.52 9.06
N MET A 50 12.29 -19.23 9.42
CA MET A 50 11.07 -19.25 8.61
C MET A 50 10.23 -17.98 8.82
N THR A 51 10.24 -17.43 10.03
CA THR A 51 9.63 -16.13 10.35
C THR A 51 10.35 -14.99 9.61
N ILE A 52 11.68 -15.01 9.59
CA ILE A 52 12.49 -14.01 8.87
C ILE A 52 12.18 -14.05 7.36
N LEU A 53 12.12 -15.24 6.76
CA LEU A 53 11.74 -15.40 5.35
C LEU A 53 10.32 -14.90 5.08
N ALA A 54 9.36 -15.21 5.96
CA ALA A 54 7.99 -14.75 5.82
C ALA A 54 7.91 -13.21 5.86
N VAL A 55 8.65 -12.57 6.77
CA VAL A 55 8.73 -11.10 6.86
C VAL A 55 9.36 -10.50 5.61
N ILE A 56 10.44 -11.08 5.08
CA ILE A 56 11.09 -10.61 3.85
C ILE A 56 10.14 -10.70 2.65
N ILE A 57 9.42 -11.82 2.50
CA ILE A 57 8.45 -12.00 1.42
C ILE A 57 7.30 -11.00 1.56
N ASN A 58 6.83 -10.77 2.78
CA ASN A 58 5.76 -9.82 3.06
C ASN A 58 6.19 -8.37 2.78
N ALA A 59 7.41 -8.00 3.18
CA ALA A 59 8.01 -6.71 2.86
C ALA A 59 8.17 -6.52 1.34
N GLY A 60 8.63 -7.55 0.63
CA GLY A 60 8.72 -7.55 -0.84
C GLY A 60 7.36 -7.36 -1.51
N ALA A 61 6.31 -8.03 -1.02
CA ALA A 61 4.94 -7.84 -1.50
C ALA A 61 4.44 -6.41 -1.26
N GLY A 62 4.79 -5.81 -0.11
CA GLY A 62 4.49 -4.41 0.22
C GLY A 62 5.14 -3.42 -0.74
N ILE A 63 6.39 -3.67 -1.15
CA ILE A 63 7.06 -2.86 -2.19
C ILE A 63 6.29 -2.94 -3.52
N GLY A 64 5.80 -4.13 -3.89
CA GLY A 64 4.95 -4.31 -5.07
C GLY A 64 3.66 -3.47 -5.01
N VAL A 65 3.04 -3.38 -3.84
CA VAL A 65 1.87 -2.51 -3.59
C VAL A 65 2.21 -1.04 -3.80
N ILE A 66 3.33 -0.56 -3.26
CA ILE A 66 3.78 0.83 -3.40
C ILE A 66 4.01 1.18 -4.88
N VAL A 67 4.68 0.30 -5.63
CA VAL A 67 4.94 0.50 -7.07
C VAL A 67 3.64 0.54 -7.87
N SER A 68 2.65 -0.29 -7.52
CA SER A 68 1.31 -0.23 -8.13
C SER A 68 0.57 1.06 -7.80
N TYR A 69 0.74 1.58 -6.58
CA TYR A 69 0.20 2.88 -6.14
C TYR A 69 0.80 4.04 -6.91
N MET A 70 2.12 4.06 -7.08
CA MET A 70 2.77 5.05 -7.93
C MET A 70 2.29 5.02 -9.38
N GLN A 71 1.99 3.84 -9.93
CA GLN A 71 1.42 3.75 -11.29
C GLN A 71 -0.02 4.26 -11.34
N PHE A 72 -0.82 4.01 -10.31
CA PHE A 72 -2.17 4.56 -10.19
C PHE A 72 -2.14 6.10 -10.05
N LEU A 73 -1.23 6.65 -9.25
CA LEU A 73 -1.03 8.10 -9.09
C LEU A 73 -0.66 8.80 -10.41
N LYS A 74 0.12 8.15 -11.28
CA LYS A 74 0.49 8.69 -12.60
C LYS A 74 -0.68 8.79 -13.58
N GLY A 75 -1.77 8.07 -13.34
CA GLY A 75 -2.99 8.14 -14.15
C GLY A 75 -3.99 9.22 -13.72
N GLN A 76 -3.71 9.93 -12.62
CA GLN A 76 -4.55 11.01 -12.12
C GLN A 76 -4.14 12.36 -12.73
N ASP A 77 -5.02 13.35 -12.62
CA ASP A 77 -4.69 14.71 -13.04
C ASP A 77 -3.57 15.31 -12.17
N ASP A 78 -2.87 16.31 -12.69
CA ASP A 78 -1.70 16.89 -12.03
C ASP A 78 -2.04 17.54 -10.67
N LEU A 79 -3.27 18.06 -10.52
CA LEU A 79 -3.71 18.76 -9.33
C LEU A 79 -4.00 17.77 -8.18
N GLN A 80 -4.73 16.69 -8.47
CA GLN A 80 -5.04 15.59 -7.56
C GLN A 80 -3.77 14.82 -7.19
N ARG A 81 -2.86 14.60 -8.15
CA ARG A 81 -1.55 13.98 -7.88
C ARG A 81 -0.72 14.83 -6.93
N SER A 82 -0.67 16.15 -7.12
CA SER A 82 0.06 17.06 -6.23
C SER A 82 -0.50 17.05 -4.81
N ILE A 83 -1.83 17.11 -4.67
CA ILE A 83 -2.50 17.02 -3.36
C ILE A 83 -2.17 15.70 -2.67
N GLN A 84 -2.22 14.58 -3.39
CA GLN A 84 -1.91 13.26 -2.83
C GLN A 84 -0.44 13.12 -2.43
N LEU A 85 0.49 13.67 -3.21
CA LEU A 85 1.92 13.68 -2.86
C LEU A 85 2.19 14.55 -1.62
N ASN A 86 1.54 15.71 -1.50
CA ASN A 86 1.63 16.55 -0.32
C ASN A 86 1.08 15.85 0.93
N ALA A 87 -0.07 15.17 0.80
CA ALA A 87 -0.65 14.37 1.87
C ALA A 87 0.26 13.20 2.28
N LEU A 88 0.90 12.53 1.32
CA LEU A 88 1.85 11.45 1.57
C LEU A 88 3.10 11.97 2.30
N ALA A 89 3.66 13.11 1.86
CA ALA A 89 4.79 13.75 2.54
C ALA A 89 4.45 14.10 4.00
N LEU A 90 3.26 14.65 4.25
CA LEU A 90 2.77 14.93 5.59
C LEU A 90 2.61 13.65 6.43
N SER A 91 1.98 12.62 5.87
CA SER A 91 1.76 11.33 6.53
C SER A 91 3.09 10.66 6.92
N VAL A 92 4.08 10.68 6.02
CA VAL A 92 5.42 10.14 6.30
C VAL A 92 6.12 10.96 7.39
N GLY A 93 6.04 12.29 7.32
CA GLY A 93 6.61 13.16 8.35
C GLY A 93 6.02 12.89 9.73
N VAL A 94 4.70 12.85 9.85
CA VAL A 94 4.00 12.55 11.11
C VAL A 94 4.30 11.14 11.59
N GLY A 95 4.32 10.15 10.68
CA GLY A 95 4.66 8.77 11.00
C GLY A 95 6.06 8.65 11.59
N LEU A 96 7.07 9.22 10.94
CA LEU A 96 8.45 9.19 11.44
C LEU A 96 8.59 9.91 12.78
N VAL A 97 8.06 11.13 12.91
CA VAL A 97 8.13 11.89 14.17
C VAL A 97 7.45 11.12 15.31
N GLY A 98 6.26 10.57 15.08
CA GLY A 98 5.54 9.76 16.06
C GLY A 98 6.30 8.49 16.42
N SER A 99 6.78 7.73 15.43
CA SER A 99 7.55 6.50 15.65
C SER A 99 8.84 6.74 16.43
N TYR A 100 9.64 7.76 16.06
CA TYR A 100 10.86 8.07 16.80
C TYR A 100 10.57 8.55 18.21
N SER A 101 9.53 9.37 18.40
CA SER A 101 9.11 9.81 19.73
C SER A 101 8.70 8.62 20.62
N TYR A 102 7.95 7.66 20.05
CA TYR A 102 7.58 6.44 20.74
C TYR A 102 8.78 5.54 21.05
N LEU A 103 9.70 5.35 20.08
CA LEU A 103 10.92 4.57 20.29
C LEU A 103 11.79 5.17 21.40
N LEU A 104 11.92 6.50 21.45
CA LEU A 104 12.62 7.18 22.55
C LEU A 104 11.92 6.96 23.89
N LEU A 105 10.59 7.04 23.94
CA LEU A 105 9.83 6.76 25.17
C LEU A 105 10.04 5.32 25.67
N VAL A 106 10.00 4.34 24.76
CA VAL A 106 10.21 2.92 25.08
C VAL A 106 11.65 2.61 25.48
N THR A 107 12.63 3.32 24.93
CA THR A 107 14.06 3.08 25.22
C THR A 107 14.51 3.76 26.52
N LEU A 108 13.88 4.88 26.88
CA LEU A 108 14.22 5.69 28.06
C LEU A 108 13.38 5.35 29.30
N GLY A 109 12.22 4.71 29.12
CA GLY A 109 11.36 4.21 30.21
C GLY A 109 11.62 2.75 30.52
#